data_AF-A0AAW0QZJ7-F1
#
_entry.id   AF-A0AAW0QZJ7-F1
#
_cell.length_a   1.000
_cell.length_b   1.000
_cell.length_c   1.000
_cell.angle_alpha   90.00
_cell.angle_beta   90.00
_cell.angle_gamma   90.00
#
_symmetry.space_group_name_H-M   'P 1'
#
loop_
_entity.id
_entity.type
_entity.pdbx_description
1 polymer ?
#
loop_
_entity_poly.entity_id
_entity_poly.type
_entity_poly.pdbx_seq_one_letter_code
_entity_poly.pdbx_strand_id
1 'polypeptide(L)'
;MKEKEHATRHPRPTRPSFIASPPGASHMPPTSNSGQQQQIPTPASSTTDRRSIGNVTSPKTGKFVCKSSGCSVAPFQTQYLLNSHANVHSSLRPHYCTVRGCPRSEGGKGFKRKNELTRHGLVHEPPGYICPFCPDREHKYPRPDNVQRHVRDHHVDKDKDDPLLRDILSQRLGGPSRGRRRRGAP
;
A
#
# COMPACT_ATOMS: atom_id res chain seq x y z
N MET A 1 72.25 -8.99 -19.24
CA MET A 1 71.13 -9.75 -19.83
C MET A 1 69.87 -8.96 -19.48
N LYS A 2 69.40 -8.10 -20.40
CA LYS A 2 68.30 -8.38 -21.36
C LYS A 2 66.95 -8.48 -20.60
N GLU A 3 65.87 -7.74 -20.85
CA GLU A 3 65.39 -6.70 -21.79
C GLU A 3 64.26 -5.97 -21.01
N LYS A 4 64.03 -4.65 -21.07
CA LYS A 4 63.33 -3.84 -22.09
C LYS A 4 62.04 -4.43 -22.67
N GLU A 5 61.11 -3.50 -22.93
CA GLU A 5 59.84 -3.60 -23.68
C GLU A 5 58.57 -3.85 -22.84
N HIS A 6 57.40 -3.26 -23.10
CA HIS A 6 56.99 -2.12 -23.92
C HIS A 6 55.60 -1.64 -23.42
N ALA A 7 55.29 -0.38 -23.67
CA ALA A 7 54.02 0.27 -23.34
C ALA A 7 52.82 -0.32 -24.09
N THR A 8 51.61 -0.17 -23.54
CA THR A 8 50.42 0.19 -24.34
C THR A 8 49.40 0.91 -23.46
N ARG A 9 49.25 2.22 -23.71
CA ARG A 9 48.11 3.02 -23.28
C ARG A 9 46.94 2.69 -24.20
N HIS A 10 45.82 2.22 -23.65
CA HIS A 10 44.59 2.08 -24.44
C HIS A 10 43.77 3.38 -24.40
N PRO A 11 43.24 3.83 -25.54
CA PRO A 11 42.47 5.07 -25.63
C PRO A 11 41.06 4.93 -25.03
N ARG A 12 40.58 6.06 -24.50
CA ARG A 12 39.27 6.27 -23.90
C ARG A 12 38.17 6.17 -24.96
N PRO A 13 37.13 5.33 -24.79
CA PRO A 13 36.00 5.36 -25.71
C PRO A 13 35.15 6.62 -25.47
N THR A 14 35.01 7.42 -26.52
CA THR A 14 34.14 8.59 -26.61
C THR A 14 32.68 8.14 -26.62
N ARG A 15 31.85 8.72 -25.74
CA ARG A 15 30.38 8.53 -25.77
C ARG A 15 29.82 9.23 -27.01
N PRO A 16 29.00 8.57 -27.83
CA PRO A 16 28.23 9.26 -28.85
C PRO A 16 27.07 10.03 -28.19
N SER A 17 26.97 11.32 -28.50
CA SER A 17 25.80 12.14 -28.20
C SER A 17 24.67 11.75 -29.13
N PHE A 18 23.74 10.92 -28.66
CA PHE A 18 22.48 10.68 -29.36
C PHE A 18 21.50 11.78 -28.98
N ILE A 19 21.28 12.68 -29.93
CA ILE A 19 20.22 13.66 -29.94
C ILE A 19 18.96 12.88 -30.34
N ALA A 20 18.05 12.65 -29.41
CA ALA A 20 16.74 12.08 -29.71
C ALA A 20 15.68 13.14 -29.39
N SER A 21 15.16 13.75 -30.45
CA SER A 21 14.01 14.65 -30.41
C SER A 21 12.77 13.92 -29.91
N PRO A 22 11.96 14.51 -29.01
CA PRO A 22 10.69 13.93 -28.62
C PRO A 22 9.62 14.15 -29.72
N PRO A 23 8.80 13.15 -30.07
CA PRO A 23 7.60 13.37 -30.85
C PRO A 23 6.51 14.00 -29.98
N GLY A 24 5.80 14.97 -30.57
CA GLY A 24 4.69 15.67 -29.95
C GLY A 24 3.50 14.77 -29.64
N ALA A 25 2.82 15.08 -28.54
CA ALA A 25 1.44 14.68 -28.31
C ALA A 25 0.75 15.69 -27.39
N SER A 26 -0.13 16.47 -28.02
CA SER A 26 -1.50 16.72 -27.55
C SER A 26 -1.68 17.54 -26.27
N HIS A 27 -1.85 18.84 -26.48
CA HIS A 27 -2.53 19.75 -25.57
C HIS A 27 -3.94 19.25 -25.26
N MET A 28 -4.25 19.08 -23.96
CA MET A 28 -5.61 18.98 -23.47
C MET A 28 -6.11 20.40 -23.12
N PRO A 29 -7.31 20.82 -23.54
CA PRO A 29 -7.83 22.14 -23.21
C PRO A 29 -8.33 22.19 -21.75
N PRO A 30 -8.12 23.29 -21.01
CA PRO A 30 -8.87 23.55 -19.79
C PRO A 30 -10.28 24.04 -20.17
N THR A 31 -11.30 23.28 -19.80
CA THR A 31 -12.68 23.76 -19.84
C THR A 31 -12.88 24.77 -18.71
N SER A 32 -13.03 26.04 -19.11
CA SER A 32 -13.60 27.11 -18.29
C SER A 32 -14.97 26.68 -17.75
N ASN A 33 -15.18 26.77 -16.44
CA ASN A 33 -16.52 26.84 -15.89
C ASN A 33 -16.62 28.10 -15.03
N SER A 34 -17.13 29.15 -15.67
CA SER A 34 -17.57 30.39 -15.04
C SER A 34 -18.76 30.10 -14.13
N GLY A 35 -18.76 30.76 -12.97
CA GLY A 35 -19.66 30.47 -11.89
C GLY A 35 -21.14 30.71 -12.18
N GLN A 36 -21.96 30.05 -11.37
CA GLN A 36 -23.23 30.60 -10.94
C GLN A 36 -23.43 30.34 -9.45
N GLN A 37 -23.64 31.44 -8.74
CA GLN A 37 -24.09 31.54 -7.37
C GLN A 37 -25.54 31.07 -7.26
N GLN A 38 -25.88 30.40 -6.16
CA GLN A 38 -27.23 30.29 -5.58
C GLN A 38 -27.05 29.80 -4.14
N GLN A 39 -26.88 30.74 -3.21
CA GLN A 39 -27.90 31.26 -2.27
C GLN A 39 -28.33 30.25 -1.19
N ILE A 40 -27.92 30.55 0.03
CA ILE A 40 -28.21 29.86 1.29
C ILE A 40 -29.48 30.47 1.89
N PRO A 41 -30.48 29.68 2.29
CA PRO A 41 -31.48 30.12 3.25
C PRO A 41 -31.14 29.63 4.67
N THR A 42 -31.02 30.58 5.61
CA THR A 42 -31.14 30.35 7.06
C THR A 42 -32.59 30.04 7.44
N PRO A 43 -32.84 29.26 8.51
CA PRO A 43 -33.54 29.90 9.63
C PRO A 43 -33.05 29.51 11.04
N ALA A 44 -33.16 30.53 11.89
CA ALA A 44 -33.33 30.64 13.34
C ALA A 44 -33.10 29.43 14.30
N SER A 45 -32.43 29.78 15.39
CA SER A 45 -32.24 29.04 16.65
C SER A 45 -33.54 28.60 17.32
N SER A 46 -33.55 27.39 17.90
CA SER A 46 -34.34 27.04 19.08
C SER A 46 -33.63 25.92 19.84
N THR A 47 -33.12 26.26 21.01
CA THR A 47 -32.57 25.34 22.01
C THR A 47 -33.71 24.57 22.68
N THR A 48 -33.73 23.24 22.55
CA THR A 48 -34.22 22.36 23.62
C THR A 48 -33.47 21.03 23.61
N ASP A 49 -33.09 20.64 24.81
CA ASP A 49 -32.33 19.47 25.21
C ASP A 49 -33.12 18.17 24.97
N ARG A 50 -32.56 17.19 24.25
CA ARG A 50 -32.88 15.77 24.51
C ARG A 50 -31.90 14.79 23.87
N ARG A 51 -31.17 14.09 24.74
CA ARG A 51 -30.51 12.80 24.47
C ARG A 51 -31.45 11.84 23.73
N SER A 52 -31.05 11.36 22.56
CA SER A 52 -31.36 10.02 22.05
C SER A 52 -30.53 9.73 20.81
N ILE A 53 -29.55 8.83 20.96
CA ILE A 53 -28.81 8.20 19.87
C ILE A 53 -29.78 7.22 19.21
N GLY A 54 -30.66 7.74 18.36
CA GLY A 54 -31.43 6.96 17.42
C GLY A 54 -30.50 6.64 16.25
N ASN A 55 -29.88 5.46 16.29
CA ASN A 55 -29.32 4.81 15.10
C ASN A 55 -30.47 4.55 14.11
N VAL A 56 -30.90 5.59 13.40
CA VAL A 56 -31.79 5.47 12.25
C VAL A 56 -30.92 4.90 11.14
N THR A 57 -30.86 3.57 11.10
CA THR A 57 -30.54 2.84 9.87
C THR A 57 -31.70 3.11 8.92
N SER A 58 -31.72 4.29 8.30
CA SER A 58 -32.54 4.51 7.11
C SER A 58 -32.09 3.46 6.10
N PRO A 59 -32.97 2.60 5.57
CA PRO A 59 -32.63 1.71 4.48
C PRO A 59 -32.46 2.61 3.25
N LYS A 60 -31.27 3.20 3.14
CA LYS A 60 -30.84 3.78 1.90
C LYS A 60 -30.71 2.59 0.95
N THR A 61 -31.72 2.43 0.11
CA THR A 61 -31.74 1.41 -0.94
C THR A 61 -30.45 1.57 -1.73
N GLY A 62 -29.54 0.60 -1.62
CA GLY A 62 -28.30 0.64 -2.37
C GLY A 62 -28.66 0.64 -3.86
N LYS A 63 -28.35 1.74 -4.57
CA LYS A 63 -28.74 1.92 -5.98
C LYS A 63 -27.69 1.37 -6.95
N PHE A 64 -26.48 1.13 -6.46
CA PHE A 64 -25.31 0.87 -7.29
C PHE A 64 -24.89 -0.60 -7.19
N VAL A 65 -25.23 -1.40 -8.21
CA VAL A 65 -24.98 -2.85 -8.23
C VAL A 65 -23.74 -3.17 -9.07
N CYS A 66 -22.94 -4.13 -8.62
CA CYS A 66 -21.85 -4.66 -9.44
C CYS A 66 -22.41 -5.58 -10.54
N LYS A 67 -22.09 -5.28 -11.80
CA LYS A 67 -22.54 -6.05 -12.98
C LYS A 67 -21.52 -7.07 -13.48
N SER A 68 -20.48 -7.35 -12.70
CA SER A 68 -19.45 -8.33 -13.09
C SER A 68 -20.02 -9.75 -13.00
N SER A 69 -19.69 -10.59 -13.98
CA SER A 69 -20.15 -11.99 -14.05
C SER A 69 -19.78 -12.76 -12.78
N GLY A 70 -20.78 -13.32 -12.09
CA GLY A 70 -20.58 -14.09 -10.85
C GLY A 70 -20.36 -13.23 -9.60
N CYS A 71 -20.51 -11.90 -9.67
CA CYS A 71 -20.45 -11.02 -8.51
C CYS A 71 -21.85 -10.75 -7.94
N SER A 72 -22.14 -11.28 -6.75
CA SER A 72 -23.45 -11.14 -6.07
C SER A 72 -23.39 -10.26 -4.82
N VAL A 73 -22.45 -9.30 -4.78
CA VAL A 73 -22.32 -8.38 -3.64
C VAL A 73 -23.56 -7.49 -3.52
N ALA A 74 -23.94 -7.19 -2.27
CA ALA A 74 -25.06 -6.30 -1.98
C ALA A 74 -24.87 -4.93 -2.67
N PRO A 75 -25.97 -4.27 -3.09
CA PRO A 75 -25.88 -2.98 -3.73
C PRO A 75 -25.18 -1.94 -2.85
N PHE A 76 -24.28 -1.16 -3.45
CA PHE A 76 -23.54 -0.13 -2.76
C PHE A 76 -24.38 1.13 -2.56
N GLN A 77 -24.07 1.85 -1.47
CA GLN A 77 -24.75 3.09 -1.14
C GLN A 77 -24.38 4.27 -2.06
N THR A 78 -23.16 4.25 -2.58
CA THR A 78 -22.61 5.33 -3.40
C THR A 78 -21.87 4.76 -4.61
N GLN A 79 -21.84 5.53 -5.69
CA GLN A 79 -21.06 5.18 -6.89
C GLN A 79 -19.56 5.05 -6.59
N TYR A 80 -19.04 5.82 -5.62
CA TYR A 80 -17.65 5.72 -5.18
C TYR A 80 -17.30 4.33 -4.67
N LEU A 81 -18.17 3.73 -3.84
CA LEU A 81 -17.96 2.39 -3.31
C LEU A 81 -18.04 1.33 -4.43
N LEU A 82 -18.96 1.47 -5.37
CA LEU A 82 -19.03 0.60 -6.55
C LEU A 82 -17.76 0.72 -7.42
N ASN A 83 -17.28 1.93 -7.69
CA ASN A 83 -16.06 2.14 -8.48
C ASN A 83 -14.83 1.56 -7.77
N SER A 84 -14.73 1.77 -6.46
CA SER A 84 -13.69 1.15 -5.64
C SER A 84 -13.77 -0.38 -5.69
N HIS A 85 -14.98 -0.95 -5.62
CA HIS A 85 -15.23 -2.38 -5.73
C HIS A 85 -14.92 -2.92 -7.13
N ALA A 86 -15.19 -2.17 -8.21
CA ALA A 86 -14.91 -2.58 -9.58
C ALA A 86 -13.44 -2.95 -9.77
N ASN A 87 -12.55 -2.29 -9.02
CA ASN A 87 -11.15 -2.67 -8.97
C ASN A 87 -10.98 -4.14 -8.65
N VAL A 88 -11.76 -4.78 -7.76
CA VAL A 88 -11.71 -6.22 -7.43
C VAL A 88 -11.75 -7.11 -8.66
N HIS A 89 -12.52 -6.74 -9.68
CA HIS A 89 -12.62 -7.47 -10.94
C HIS A 89 -11.47 -7.22 -11.90
N SER A 90 -10.70 -6.14 -11.71
CA SER A 90 -9.48 -5.93 -12.47
C SER A 90 -8.46 -7.03 -12.16
N SER A 91 -8.11 -7.81 -13.17
CA SER A 91 -7.07 -8.84 -13.13
C SER A 91 -5.69 -8.28 -13.47
N LEU A 92 -5.57 -6.97 -13.76
CA LEU A 92 -4.30 -6.32 -14.04
C LEU A 92 -3.43 -6.32 -12.78
N ARG A 93 -2.22 -6.83 -12.94
CA ARG A 93 -1.25 -6.99 -11.85
C ARG A 93 0.08 -6.37 -12.24
N PRO A 94 0.20 -5.03 -12.24
CA PRO A 94 1.38 -4.34 -12.75
C PRO A 94 2.61 -4.47 -11.84
N HIS A 95 2.48 -5.11 -10.67
CA HIS A 95 3.54 -5.21 -9.68
C HIS A 95 4.01 -6.65 -9.53
N TYR A 96 5.28 -6.91 -9.80
CA TYR A 96 5.85 -8.26 -9.75
C TYR A 96 6.97 -8.36 -8.73
N CYS A 97 7.15 -9.56 -8.17
CA CYS A 97 8.30 -9.84 -7.34
C CYS A 97 9.59 -9.89 -8.19
N THR A 98 10.67 -9.28 -7.71
CA THR A 98 11.96 -9.29 -8.43
C THR A 98 12.80 -10.53 -8.13
N VAL A 99 12.36 -11.37 -7.17
CA VAL A 99 13.07 -12.60 -6.78
C VAL A 99 12.87 -13.66 -7.86
N ARG A 100 13.99 -14.18 -8.39
CA ARG A 100 14.01 -15.23 -9.41
C ARG A 100 13.39 -16.52 -8.85
N GLY A 101 12.55 -17.18 -9.65
CA GLY A 101 11.85 -18.39 -9.25
C GLY A 101 10.67 -18.16 -8.29
N CYS A 102 10.34 -16.91 -7.92
CA CYS A 102 9.13 -16.65 -7.16
C CYS A 102 7.89 -16.85 -8.06
N PRO A 103 6.85 -17.59 -7.63
CA PRO A 103 5.63 -17.78 -8.42
C PRO A 103 4.84 -16.47 -8.67
N ARG A 104 5.26 -15.36 -8.05
CA ARG A 104 4.70 -14.02 -8.21
C ARG A 104 5.67 -13.06 -8.91
N SER A 105 6.76 -13.57 -9.49
CA SER A 105 7.67 -12.79 -10.33
C SER A 105 7.04 -12.47 -11.69
N GLU A 106 7.79 -11.76 -12.54
CA GLU A 106 7.44 -11.54 -13.93
C GLU A 106 7.21 -12.89 -14.63
N GLY A 107 6.08 -13.02 -15.34
CA GLY A 107 5.57 -14.29 -15.88
C GLY A 107 4.74 -15.15 -14.91
N GLY A 108 4.63 -14.74 -13.64
CA GLY A 108 3.83 -15.38 -12.60
C GLY A 108 2.54 -14.65 -12.28
N LYS A 109 2.01 -14.90 -11.08
CA LYS A 109 0.70 -14.36 -10.66
C LYS A 109 0.71 -12.87 -10.31
N GLY A 110 1.86 -12.22 -10.11
CA GLY A 110 1.98 -10.79 -9.76
C GLY A 110 1.09 -10.29 -8.60
N PHE A 111 1.05 -8.97 -8.44
CA PHE A 111 0.26 -8.23 -7.46
C PHE A 111 -0.52 -7.10 -8.10
N LYS A 112 -1.69 -6.83 -7.55
CA LYS A 112 -2.57 -5.77 -8.01
C LYS A 112 -2.20 -4.43 -7.42
N ARG A 113 -1.66 -4.42 -6.19
CA ARG A 113 -1.23 -3.20 -5.51
C ARG A 113 0.24 -3.26 -5.09
N LYS A 114 0.93 -2.12 -5.12
CA LYS A 114 2.31 -1.98 -4.63
C LYS A 114 2.49 -2.39 -3.16
N ASN A 115 1.48 -2.15 -2.33
CA ASN A 115 1.50 -2.53 -0.91
C ASN A 115 1.53 -4.06 -0.72
N GLU A 116 0.85 -4.81 -1.60
CA GLU A 116 0.83 -6.27 -1.57
C GLU A 116 2.22 -6.82 -1.93
N LEU A 117 2.84 -6.26 -2.98
CA LEU A 117 4.24 -6.56 -3.33
C LEU A 117 5.20 -6.25 -2.18
N THR A 118 5.07 -5.07 -1.56
CA THR A 118 5.96 -4.64 -0.46
C THR A 118 5.87 -5.60 0.73
N ARG A 119 4.65 -6.00 1.10
CA ARG A 119 4.43 -6.99 2.18
C ARG A 119 4.89 -8.40 1.78
N HIS A 120 4.76 -8.77 0.51
CA HIS A 120 5.25 -10.05 0.01
C HIS A 120 6.77 -10.18 0.07
N GLY A 121 7.51 -9.08 -0.10
CA GLY A 121 8.96 -9.08 0.07
C GLY A 121 9.42 -9.68 1.41
N LEU A 122 8.60 -9.54 2.46
CA LEU A 122 8.86 -10.13 3.79
C LEU A 122 8.79 -11.67 3.82
N VAL A 123 8.29 -12.31 2.76
CA VAL A 123 8.34 -13.78 2.61
C VAL A 123 9.73 -14.24 2.18
N HIS A 124 10.45 -13.39 1.44
CA HIS A 124 11.82 -13.69 1.01
C HIS A 124 12.84 -13.30 2.08
N GLU A 125 12.57 -12.23 2.82
CA GLU A 125 13.38 -11.76 3.94
C GLU A 125 12.47 -11.46 5.14
N PRO A 126 12.12 -12.48 5.95
CA PRO A 126 11.26 -12.27 7.11
C PRO A 126 12.04 -11.54 8.22
N PRO A 127 11.55 -10.38 8.71
CA PRO A 127 12.17 -9.70 9.86
C PRO A 127 12.10 -10.55 11.15
N GLY A 128 11.28 -11.60 11.16
CA GLY A 128 11.33 -12.65 12.17
C GLY A 128 10.77 -12.23 13.52
N TYR A 129 9.58 -11.63 13.57
CA TYR A 129 8.91 -11.32 14.84
C TYR A 129 8.56 -12.61 15.58
N ILE A 130 8.96 -12.74 16.84
CA ILE A 130 8.71 -13.95 17.65
C ILE A 130 7.73 -13.60 18.76
N CYS A 131 6.82 -14.52 19.12
CA CYS A 131 5.97 -14.32 20.29
C CYS A 131 6.80 -14.54 21.58
N PRO A 132 6.84 -13.58 22.53
CA PRO A 132 7.60 -13.74 23.78
C PRO A 132 6.99 -14.76 24.75
N PHE A 133 5.70 -15.03 24.59
CA PHE A 133 4.89 -15.85 25.49
C PHE A 133 4.79 -17.31 25.05
N CYS A 134 5.22 -17.64 23.82
CA CYS A 134 5.30 -19.02 23.37
C CYS A 134 6.52 -19.72 24.00
N PRO A 135 6.36 -20.99 24.43
CA PRO A 135 7.46 -21.78 24.99
C PRO A 135 8.52 -22.14 23.95
N ASP A 136 8.09 -22.41 22.73
CA ASP A 136 8.89 -22.88 21.60
C ASP A 136 9.68 -21.76 20.92
N ARG A 137 9.19 -20.50 20.92
CA ARG A 137 9.83 -19.31 20.29
C ARG A 137 10.34 -19.50 18.84
N GLU A 138 10.08 -20.64 18.21
CA GLU A 138 10.51 -21.00 16.87
C GLU A 138 9.61 -20.38 15.80
N HIS A 139 8.35 -20.07 16.16
CA HIS A 139 7.39 -19.46 15.26
C HIS A 139 7.72 -17.99 14.98
N LYS A 140 8.34 -17.77 13.81
CA LYS A 140 8.66 -16.44 13.27
C LYS A 140 7.54 -15.92 12.39
N TYR A 141 6.96 -14.80 12.80
CA TYR A 141 5.96 -14.07 12.05
C TYR A 141 6.64 -13.03 11.14
N PRO A 142 6.30 -12.98 9.84
CA PRO A 142 6.89 -11.99 8.92
C PRO A 142 6.37 -10.57 9.16
N ARG A 143 5.32 -10.39 9.97
CA ARG A 143 4.65 -9.10 10.19
C ARG A 143 4.22 -8.90 11.65
N PRO A 144 4.23 -7.65 12.15
CA PRO A 144 3.89 -7.33 13.53
C PRO A 144 2.41 -7.59 13.86
N ASP A 145 1.49 -7.34 12.92
CA ASP A 145 0.06 -7.58 13.13
C ASP A 145 -0.28 -9.08 13.22
N ASN A 146 0.54 -9.95 12.59
CA ASN A 146 0.36 -11.39 12.70
C ASN A 146 0.67 -11.88 14.12
N VAL A 147 1.78 -11.42 14.72
CA VAL A 147 2.12 -11.77 16.11
C VAL A 147 1.14 -11.14 17.09
N GLN A 148 0.70 -9.90 16.88
CA GLN A 148 -0.34 -9.28 17.70
C GLN A 148 -1.65 -10.06 17.70
N ARG A 149 -2.09 -10.52 16.52
CA ARG A 149 -3.27 -11.38 16.41
C ARG A 149 -3.05 -12.71 17.13
N HIS A 150 -1.90 -13.35 16.91
CA HIS A 150 -1.57 -14.60 17.58
C HIS A 150 -1.59 -14.46 19.10
N VAL A 151 -0.98 -13.40 19.66
CA VAL A 151 -1.01 -13.15 21.11
C VAL A 151 -2.45 -12.98 21.60
N ARG A 152 -3.25 -12.18 20.92
CA ARG A 152 -4.66 -12.00 21.32
C ARG A 152 -5.45 -13.32 21.31
N ASP A 153 -5.17 -14.19 20.34
CA ASP A 153 -5.97 -15.38 20.11
C ASP A 153 -5.46 -16.61 20.94
N HIS A 154 -4.16 -16.67 21.27
CA HIS A 154 -3.54 -17.78 22.02
C HIS A 154 -3.02 -17.40 23.43
N HIS A 155 -2.87 -16.12 23.72
CA HIS A 155 -2.43 -15.59 25.01
C HIS A 155 -3.45 -14.55 25.50
N VAL A 156 -4.66 -15.01 25.77
CA VAL A 156 -5.81 -14.16 26.16
C VAL A 156 -5.54 -13.37 27.44
N ASP A 157 -4.69 -13.89 28.33
CA ASP A 157 -4.25 -13.23 29.57
C ASP A 157 -3.17 -12.16 29.35
N LYS A 158 -2.81 -11.85 28.10
CA LYS A 158 -1.77 -10.85 27.78
C LYS A 158 -2.35 -9.69 26.99
N ASP A 159 -2.06 -8.50 27.50
CA ASP A 159 -2.51 -7.26 26.89
C ASP A 159 -1.68 -6.88 25.66
N LYS A 160 -2.31 -6.13 24.76
CA LYS A 160 -1.68 -5.62 23.54
C LYS A 160 -0.55 -4.62 23.84
N ASP A 161 -0.57 -4.04 25.04
CA ASP A 161 0.38 -3.05 25.54
C ASP A 161 1.37 -3.64 26.56
N ASP A 162 1.41 -4.98 26.70
CA ASP A 162 2.44 -5.66 27.49
C ASP A 162 3.84 -5.22 27.04
N PRO A 163 4.74 -4.86 27.98
CA PRO A 163 6.06 -4.32 27.66
C PRO A 163 6.91 -5.28 26.81
N LEU A 164 6.78 -6.60 27.00
CA LEU A 164 7.53 -7.59 26.22
C LEU A 164 7.05 -7.66 24.77
N LEU A 165 5.73 -7.56 24.56
CA LEU A 165 5.15 -7.50 23.23
C LEU A 165 5.52 -6.18 22.53
N ARG A 166 5.48 -5.06 23.25
CA ARG A 166 5.90 -3.75 22.74
C ARG A 166 7.35 -3.73 22.30
N ASP A 167 8.24 -4.30 23.11
CA ASP A 167 9.66 -4.38 22.81
C ASP A 167 9.91 -5.14 21.50
N ILE A 168 9.36 -6.35 21.34
CA ILE A 168 9.52 -7.14 20.11
C ILE A 168 8.91 -6.44 18.89
N LEU A 169 7.79 -5.76 19.05
CA LEU A 169 7.18 -4.99 17.95
C LEU A 169 8.04 -3.77 17.56
N SER A 170 8.79 -3.20 18.51
CA SER A 170 9.74 -2.11 18.27
C SER A 170 11.06 -2.60 17.68
N GLN A 171 11.45 -3.84 17.97
CA GLN A 171 12.61 -4.52 17.40
C GLN A 171 12.38 -4.83 15.92
N ARG A 172 12.74 -3.87 15.06
CA ARG A 172 12.87 -4.12 13.62
C ARG A 172 14.24 -4.75 13.34
N LEU A 173 14.40 -6.03 13.67
CA LEU A 173 15.59 -6.76 13.32
C LEU A 173 15.60 -6.97 11.78
N GLY A 174 16.58 -6.37 11.08
CA GLY A 174 16.93 -6.77 9.71
C GLY A 174 16.43 -5.92 8.52
N GLY A 175 16.09 -4.63 8.68
CA GLY A 175 15.79 -3.78 7.51
C GLY A 175 16.49 -2.42 7.57
N PRO A 176 17.09 -1.92 6.46
CA PRO A 176 17.72 -0.61 6.48
C PRO A 176 16.69 0.42 6.90
N SER A 177 17.01 1.15 7.97
CA SER A 177 16.27 2.30 8.46
C SER A 177 16.05 3.24 7.29
N ARG A 178 14.89 3.14 6.62
CA ARG A 178 14.39 4.20 5.76
C ARG A 178 14.07 5.33 6.69
N GLY A 179 15.11 6.13 6.95
CA GLY A 179 15.07 7.33 7.76
C GLY A 179 13.83 8.10 7.37
N ARG A 180 13.08 8.49 8.41
CA ARG A 180 12.02 9.48 8.34
C ARG A 180 12.55 10.64 7.50
N ARG A 181 12.18 10.70 6.21
CA ARG A 181 12.46 11.87 5.38
C ARG A 181 11.72 13.01 6.06
N ARG A 182 12.43 13.77 6.88
CA ARG A 182 11.97 15.06 7.36
C ARG A 182 11.73 15.86 6.09
N ARG A 183 10.46 16.13 5.79
CA ARG A 183 10.12 17.19 4.85
C ARG A 183 10.76 18.43 5.45
N GLY A 184 11.80 18.94 4.78
CA GLY A 184 12.29 20.28 5.06
C GLY A 184 11.11 21.23 4.95
N ALA A 185 10.83 21.92 6.03
CA ALA A 185 10.00 23.11 6.02
C ALA A 185 10.83 24.25 5.37
N PRO A 186 10.17 25.24 4.76
CA PRO A 186 10.81 26.28 3.93
C PRO A 186 11.81 27.14 4.70
#